data_AF-U5NBY2-F1
#
_entry.id   AF-U5NBY2-F1
#
_cell.length_a   1.000
_cell.length_b   1.000
_cell.length_c   1.000
_cell.angle_alpha   90.00
_cell.angle_beta   90.00
_cell.angle_gamma   90.00
#
_symmetry.space_group_name_H-M   'P 1'
#
loop_
_entity.id
_entity.type
_entity.pdbx_description
1 polymer ?
#
loop_
_entity_poly.entity_id
_entity_poly.type
_entity_poly.pdbx_seq_one_letter_code
_entity_poly.pdbx_strand_id
1 'polypeptide(L)'
;MSDIVSIKRGEVSAKNSIKEGRYPFFTASKNSPERINKYSYDTNAILITITGHFLSFLYRGKFEASDHCFVLQVKNKNLFYFLFEQLKIKLQILHKEDSGILKTLRIQRLLNLNFPIPDDTILDKFNNICEDIQLKIENLNKRVESSENVKKHLLNKLFSQKIRVN
;
A
#
# COMPACT_ATOMS: atom_id res chain seq x y z
N MET A 1 -4.48 -11.45 -16.59
CA MET A 1 -3.74 -10.84 -15.46
C MET A 1 -2.36 -11.47 -15.22
N SER A 2 -2.24 -12.81 -15.18
CA SER A 2 -0.98 -13.55 -14.92
C SER A 2 0.21 -13.15 -15.81
N ASP A 3 -0.05 -12.78 -17.05
CA ASP A 3 1.02 -12.46 -18.00
C ASP A 3 1.59 -11.06 -17.77
N ILE A 4 0.87 -10.20 -17.04
CA ILE A 4 1.17 -8.78 -16.85
C ILE A 4 1.73 -8.51 -15.44
N VAL A 5 1.32 -9.30 -14.44
CA VAL A 5 1.76 -9.12 -13.04
C VAL A 5 2.31 -10.42 -12.45
N SER A 6 3.34 -10.28 -11.61
CA SER A 6 3.76 -11.32 -10.68
C SER A 6 3.08 -11.08 -9.34
N ILE A 7 2.34 -12.07 -8.83
CA ILE A 7 1.63 -11.99 -7.55
C ILE A 7 2.32 -12.91 -6.55
N LYS A 8 2.71 -12.36 -5.40
CA LYS A 8 3.17 -13.13 -4.25
C LYS A 8 2.25 -12.84 -3.06
N ARG A 9 2.15 -13.80 -2.14
CA ARG A 9 1.56 -13.56 -0.82
C ARG A 9 2.69 -13.13 0.12
N GLY A 10 2.42 -12.18 1.01
CA GLY A 10 3.34 -11.92 2.11
C GLY A 10 3.44 -13.14 3.04
N GLU A 11 4.45 -13.15 3.90
CA GLU A 11 4.76 -14.31 4.75
C GLU A 11 4.82 -13.95 6.23
N VAL A 12 4.80 -12.66 6.55
CA VAL A 12 5.01 -12.18 7.91
C VAL A 12 3.67 -12.09 8.65
N SER A 13 3.58 -12.67 9.85
CA SER A 13 2.37 -12.49 10.67
C SER A 13 2.19 -11.02 11.06
N ALA A 14 0.96 -10.50 10.95
CA ALA A 14 0.62 -9.12 11.36
C ALA A 14 0.98 -8.82 12.84
N LYS A 15 1.06 -9.86 13.69
CA LYS A 15 1.47 -9.74 15.10
C LYS A 15 2.91 -9.24 15.29
N ASN A 16 3.73 -9.30 14.25
CA ASN A 16 5.11 -8.80 14.27
C ASN A 16 5.19 -7.27 14.06
N SER A 17 4.06 -6.56 14.05
CA SER A 17 4.08 -5.10 13.97
C SER A 17 4.71 -4.48 15.22
N ILE A 18 5.48 -3.42 15.00
CA ILE A 18 6.23 -2.70 16.02
C ILE A 18 5.93 -1.23 15.83
N LYS A 19 5.32 -0.58 16.82
CA LYS A 19 4.87 0.83 16.74
C LYS A 19 5.94 1.79 16.19
N GLU A 20 7.18 1.62 16.61
CA GLU A 20 8.33 2.45 16.22
C GLU A 20 9.23 1.75 15.18
N GLY A 21 8.66 0.83 14.39
CA GLY A 21 9.38 0.14 13.34
C GLY A 21 9.91 1.09 12.26
N ARG A 22 10.97 0.68 11.56
CA ARG A 22 11.65 1.49 10.54
C ARG A 22 10.99 1.45 9.17
N TYR A 23 10.34 0.34 8.82
CA TYR A 23 9.76 0.11 7.49
C TYR A 23 8.25 0.02 7.57
N PRO A 24 7.52 0.47 6.54
CA PRO A 24 6.09 0.22 6.41
C PRO A 24 5.81 -1.28 6.37
N PHE A 25 4.78 -1.70 7.13
CA PHE A 25 4.30 -3.06 7.16
C PHE A 25 2.84 -3.08 6.72
N PHE A 26 2.59 -3.62 5.53
CA PHE A 26 1.24 -3.70 4.99
C PHE A 26 0.52 -4.92 5.56
N THR A 27 -0.62 -4.67 6.18
CA THR A 27 -1.46 -5.70 6.81
C THR A 27 -2.90 -5.59 6.31
N ALA A 28 -3.78 -6.53 6.69
CA ALA A 28 -5.21 -6.44 6.40
C ALA A 28 -5.95 -5.35 7.19
N SER A 29 -5.24 -4.59 8.04
CA SER A 29 -5.81 -3.48 8.79
C SER A 29 -6.24 -2.33 7.87
N LYS A 30 -7.36 -1.68 8.20
CA LYS A 30 -7.77 -0.43 7.54
C LYS A 30 -6.75 0.70 7.72
N ASN A 31 -6.00 0.66 8.82
CA ASN A 31 -5.01 1.68 9.16
C ASN A 31 -3.61 1.33 8.62
N SER A 32 -3.51 0.32 7.75
CA SER A 32 -2.27 -0.03 7.05
C SER A 32 -1.76 1.16 6.21
N PRO A 33 -0.45 1.38 6.12
CA PRO A 33 0.62 0.54 6.67
C PRO A 33 0.88 0.75 8.17
N GLU A 34 1.11 -0.35 8.87
CA GLU A 34 1.75 -0.38 10.19
C GLU A 34 3.28 -0.26 10.05
N ARG A 35 4.04 -0.64 11.08
CA ARG A 35 5.50 -0.52 11.11
C ARG A 35 6.18 -1.82 11.53
N ILE A 36 7.38 -2.09 11.00
CA ILE A 36 8.22 -3.24 11.35
C ILE A 36 9.71 -2.89 11.19
N ASN A 37 10.62 -3.68 11.76
CA ASN A 37 12.06 -3.44 11.70
C ASN A 37 12.80 -4.12 10.53
N LYS A 38 12.16 -5.04 9.81
CA LYS A 38 12.74 -5.78 8.69
C LYS A 38 11.87 -5.60 7.45
N TYR A 39 12.47 -5.74 6.27
CA TYR A 39 11.76 -5.69 5.00
C TYR A 39 12.20 -6.88 4.14
N SER A 40 11.27 -7.40 3.34
CA SER A 40 11.53 -8.44 2.34
C SER A 40 11.44 -7.91 0.91
N TYR A 41 10.92 -6.69 0.73
CA TYR A 41 10.70 -6.09 -0.58
C TYR A 41 11.37 -4.72 -0.68
N ASP A 42 11.99 -4.44 -1.83
CA ASP A 42 12.50 -3.12 -2.23
C ASP A 42 12.15 -2.90 -3.71
N THR A 43 10.92 -2.45 -3.97
CA THR A 43 10.36 -2.36 -5.33
C THR A 43 9.18 -1.40 -5.39
N ASN A 44 8.72 -1.10 -6.60
CA ASN A 44 7.38 -0.59 -6.84
C ASN A 44 6.39 -1.76 -6.84
N ALA A 45 5.34 -1.67 -6.04
CA ALA A 45 4.33 -2.71 -5.94
C ALA A 45 2.94 -2.14 -5.70
N ILE A 46 1.93 -2.90 -6.14
CA ILE A 46 0.56 -2.73 -5.70
C ILE A 46 0.31 -3.79 -4.63
N LEU A 47 -0.09 -3.37 -3.44
CA LEU A 47 -0.42 -4.27 -2.34
C LEU A 47 -1.93 -4.40 -2.25
N ILE A 48 -2.43 -5.62 -2.09
CA ILE A 48 -3.87 -5.90 -1.96
C ILE A 48 -4.12 -6.68 -0.68
N THR A 49 -5.06 -6.22 0.14
CA THR A 49 -5.47 -6.96 1.34
C THR A 49 -6.35 -8.16 0.97
N ILE A 50 -6.09 -9.29 1.64
CA ILE A 50 -6.74 -10.57 1.37
C ILE A 50 -8.03 -10.70 2.19
N THR A 51 -8.00 -10.30 3.46
CA THR A 51 -9.11 -10.51 4.40
C THR A 51 -9.73 -9.20 4.86
N GLY A 52 -11.00 -9.25 5.25
CA GLY A 52 -11.72 -8.08 5.74
C GLY A 52 -12.08 -7.13 4.60
N HIS A 53 -11.38 -6.00 4.51
CA HIS A 53 -11.63 -5.01 3.46
C HIS A 53 -10.69 -5.23 2.31
N PHE A 54 -11.20 -5.34 1.08
CA PHE A 54 -10.36 -5.46 -0.11
C PHE A 54 -9.91 -4.06 -0.54
N LEU A 55 -8.70 -3.70 -0.14
CA LEU A 55 -8.06 -2.42 -0.36
C LEU A 55 -6.84 -2.64 -1.25
N SER A 56 -6.49 -1.62 -2.02
CA SER A 56 -5.22 -1.58 -2.75
C SER A 56 -4.39 -0.39 -2.30
N PHE A 57 -3.09 -0.60 -2.20
CA PHE A 57 -2.11 0.43 -1.88
C PHE A 57 -1.03 0.44 -2.94
N LEU A 58 -0.61 1.63 -3.35
CA LEU A 58 0.58 1.80 -4.18
C LEU A 58 1.73 2.17 -3.24
N TYR A 59 2.84 1.43 -3.33
CA TYR A 59 4.03 1.76 -2.57
C TYR A 59 5.31 1.54 -3.40
N ARG A 60 6.31 2.38 -3.14
CA ARG A 60 7.61 2.39 -3.82
C ARG A 60 8.72 2.43 -2.79
N GLY A 61 9.60 1.43 -2.81
CA GLY A 61 10.76 1.31 -1.93
C GLY A 61 10.69 0.12 -0.99
N LYS A 62 11.26 0.26 0.21
CA LYS A 62 11.44 -0.82 1.18
C LYS A 62 10.21 -1.02 2.07
N PHE A 63 9.63 -2.22 2.05
CA PHE A 63 8.48 -2.56 2.87
C PHE A 63 8.42 -4.05 3.23
N GLU A 64 7.54 -4.35 4.17
CA GLU A 64 7.12 -5.71 4.46
C GLU A 64 5.62 -5.90 4.19
N ALA A 65 5.22 -7.13 3.88
CA ALA A 65 3.82 -7.48 3.65
C ALA A 65 3.42 -8.69 4.49
N SER A 66 2.22 -8.63 5.07
CA SER A 66 1.74 -9.73 5.90
C SER A 66 1.23 -10.91 5.07
N ASP A 67 1.07 -12.05 5.73
CA ASP A 67 0.37 -13.22 5.19
C ASP A 67 -1.11 -12.96 4.84
N HIS A 68 -1.64 -11.78 5.10
CA HIS A 68 -2.96 -11.33 4.65
C HIS A 68 -2.90 -10.24 3.59
N CYS A 69 -1.76 -10.10 2.90
CA CYS A 69 -1.57 -9.20 1.77
C CYS A 69 -0.99 -9.94 0.56
N PHE A 70 -1.49 -9.60 -0.63
CA PHE A 70 -0.83 -9.89 -1.89
C PHE A 70 0.09 -8.73 -2.27
N VAL A 71 1.27 -9.06 -2.79
CA VAL A 71 2.25 -8.14 -3.37
C VAL A 71 2.26 -8.36 -4.87
N LEU A 72 1.79 -7.37 -5.63
CA LEU A 72 1.74 -7.41 -7.08
C LEU A 72 2.87 -6.56 -7.66
N GLN A 73 3.77 -7.21 -8.39
CA GLN A 73 4.82 -6.55 -9.17
C GLN A 73 4.40 -6.55 -10.64
N VAL A 74 4.22 -5.37 -11.21
CA VAL A 74 3.82 -5.22 -12.62
C VAL A 74 5.04 -5.37 -13.51
N LYS A 75 4.97 -6.28 -14.50
CA LYS A 75 6.08 -6.58 -15.41
C LYS A 75 6.33 -5.44 -16.39
N ASN A 76 5.26 -4.86 -16.95
CA ASN A 76 5.33 -3.65 -17.77
C ASN A 76 5.05 -2.41 -16.93
N LYS A 77 6.08 -1.58 -16.70
CA LYS A 77 5.98 -0.38 -15.87
C LYS A 77 4.94 0.64 -16.37
N ASN A 78 4.70 0.71 -17.68
CA ASN A 78 3.71 1.64 -18.24
C ASN A 78 2.29 1.29 -17.80
N LEU A 79 2.03 0.05 -17.39
CA LEU A 79 0.70 -0.37 -16.91
C LEU A 79 0.53 -0.18 -15.39
N PHE A 80 1.55 0.29 -14.67
CA PHE A 80 1.55 0.29 -13.21
C PHE A 80 0.40 1.12 -12.62
N TYR A 81 0.28 2.39 -13.03
CA TYR A 81 -0.79 3.28 -12.55
C TYR A 81 -2.16 2.87 -13.05
N PHE A 82 -2.25 2.47 -14.33
CA PHE A 82 -3.50 1.99 -14.91
C PHE A 82 -4.06 0.80 -14.13
N LEU A 83 -3.23 -0.21 -13.88
CA LEU A 83 -3.63 -1.39 -13.11
C LEU A 83 -4.00 -1.04 -11.68
N PHE A 84 -3.28 -0.12 -11.03
CA PHE A 84 -3.60 0.31 -9.67
C PHE A 84 -5.03 0.89 -9.59
N GLU A 85 -5.37 1.83 -10.48
CA GLU A 85 -6.70 2.45 -10.48
C GLU A 85 -7.80 1.46 -10.88
N GLN A 86 -7.55 0.59 -11.87
CA GLN A 86 -8.51 -0.45 -12.24
C GLN A 86 -8.74 -1.46 -11.11
N LEU A 87 -7.69 -1.89 -10.43
CA LEU A 87 -7.78 -2.79 -9.28
C LEU A 87 -8.56 -2.15 -8.15
N LYS A 88 -8.33 -0.87 -7.85
CA LYS A 88 -9.08 -0.14 -6.83
C LYS A 88 -10.59 -0.19 -7.08
N ILE A 89 -11.03 0.02 -8.33
CA ILE A 89 -12.43 -0.07 -8.72
C ILE A 89 -12.94 -1.52 -8.61
N LYS A 90 -12.23 -2.49 -9.19
CA LYS A 90 -12.65 -3.90 -9.18
C LYS A 90 -12.71 -4.49 -7.77
N LEU A 91 -11.76 -4.16 -6.90
CA LEU A 91 -11.75 -4.63 -5.52
C LEU A 91 -12.97 -4.15 -4.74
N GLN A 92 -13.45 -2.92 -4.96
CA GLN A 92 -14.69 -2.44 -4.35
C GLN A 92 -15.91 -3.25 -4.80
N ILE A 93 -15.97 -3.60 -6.08
CA ILE A 93 -17.05 -4.45 -6.62
C ILE A 93 -16.97 -5.85 -5.98
N LEU A 94 -15.81 -6.50 -6.05
CA LEU A 94 -15.59 -7.82 -5.45
C LEU A 94 -15.90 -7.84 -3.95
N HIS A 95 -15.58 -6.76 -3.24
CA HIS A 95 -15.86 -6.61 -1.82
C HIS A 95 -17.37 -6.51 -1.56
N LYS A 96 -18.15 -5.83 -2.41
CA LYS A 96 -19.62 -5.73 -2.28
C LYS A 96 -20.31 -7.06 -2.60
N GLU A 97 -19.80 -7.79 -3.58
CA GLU A 97 -20.32 -9.11 -3.97
C GLU A 97 -20.08 -10.20 -2.93
N ASP A 98 -19.03 -10.08 -2.11
CA ASP A 98 -18.74 -11.04 -1.06
C ASP A 98 -19.69 -10.83 0.12
N SER A 99 -20.66 -11.76 0.29
CA SER A 99 -21.62 -11.78 1.41
C SER A 99 -21.10 -12.52 2.65
N GLY A 100 -19.83 -12.95 2.66
CA GLY A 100 -19.24 -13.63 3.80
C GLY A 100 -19.10 -12.73 5.02
N ILE A 101 -19.31 -13.29 6.22
CA ILE A 101 -19.13 -12.61 7.51
C ILE A 101 -17.69 -12.05 7.61
N LEU A 102 -16.70 -12.85 7.22
CA LEU A 102 -15.32 -12.41 7.00
C LEU A 102 -14.94 -12.62 5.53
N LYS A 103 -14.98 -11.53 4.77
CA LYS A 103 -14.66 -11.52 3.34
C LYS A 103 -13.21 -11.92 3.11
N THR A 104 -12.98 -12.76 2.11
CA THR A 104 -11.65 -13.30 1.79
C THR A 104 -11.44 -13.35 0.28
N LEU A 105 -10.47 -12.60 -0.21
CA LEU A 105 -10.13 -12.50 -1.61
C LEU A 105 -9.23 -13.66 -2.03
N ARG A 106 -9.80 -14.61 -2.78
CA ARG A 106 -9.03 -15.70 -3.39
C ARG A 106 -8.17 -15.18 -4.54
N ILE A 107 -6.94 -15.67 -4.66
CA ILE A 107 -6.01 -15.28 -5.73
C ILE A 107 -6.59 -15.52 -7.13
N GLN A 108 -7.36 -16.59 -7.33
CA GLN A 108 -8.03 -16.86 -8.61
C GLN A 108 -9.00 -15.75 -9.01
N ARG A 109 -9.69 -15.10 -8.06
CA ARG A 109 -10.57 -13.97 -8.37
C ARG A 109 -9.78 -12.78 -8.93
N LEU A 110 -8.57 -12.55 -8.41
CA LEU A 110 -7.67 -11.52 -8.94
C LEU A 110 -7.13 -11.88 -10.32
N LEU A 111 -6.72 -13.13 -10.51
CA LEU A 111 -6.16 -13.60 -11.78
C LEU A 111 -7.18 -13.58 -12.92
N ASN A 112 -8.46 -13.80 -12.60
CA ASN A 112 -9.57 -13.77 -13.55
C ASN A 112 -10.05 -12.35 -13.90
N LEU A 113 -9.49 -11.30 -13.29
CA LEU A 113 -9.80 -9.92 -13.68
C LEU A 113 -9.20 -9.61 -15.06
N ASN A 114 -10.06 -9.10 -15.93
CA ASN A 114 -9.67 -8.63 -17.25
C ASN A 114 -9.81 -7.10 -17.32
N PHE A 115 -8.85 -6.47 -17.98
CA PHE A 115 -8.77 -5.03 -18.14
C PHE A 115 -8.58 -4.69 -19.62
N PRO A 116 -9.37 -3.78 -20.20
CA PRO A 116 -9.12 -3.27 -21.54
C PRO A 116 -7.91 -2.33 -21.46
N ILE A 117 -6.78 -2.75 -22.03
CA ILE A 117 -5.56 -1.94 -22.03
C ILE A 117 -5.72 -0.83 -23.08
N PRO A 118 -5.61 0.45 -22.71
CA PRO A 118 -5.67 1.56 -23.66
C PRO A 118 -4.43 1.56 -24.56
N ASP A 119 -4.46 2.33 -25.65
CA ASP A 119 -3.28 2.55 -26.47
C ASP A 119 -2.17 3.30 -25.71
N ASP A 120 -0.94 3.15 -26.21
CA ASP A 120 0.25 3.71 -25.56
C ASP A 120 0.18 5.24 -25.43
N THR A 121 -0.43 5.95 -26.39
CA THR A 121 -0.50 7.42 -26.34
C THR A 121 -1.38 7.93 -25.21
N ILE A 122 -2.51 7.25 -24.95
CA ILE A 122 -3.37 7.53 -23.82
C ILE A 122 -2.68 7.12 -22.51
N LEU A 123 -2.03 5.95 -22.52
CA LEU A 123 -1.35 5.42 -21.35
C LEU A 123 -0.22 6.34 -20.88
N ASP A 124 0.58 6.88 -21.78
CA ASP A 124 1.67 7.81 -21.46
C ASP A 124 1.14 9.12 -20.85
N LYS A 125 0.08 9.70 -21.43
CA LYS A 125 -0.58 10.88 -20.86
C LYS A 125 -1.13 10.61 -19.47
N PHE A 126 -1.77 9.45 -19.28
CA PHE A 126 -2.30 9.02 -18.00
C PHE A 126 -1.18 8.84 -16.96
N ASN A 127 -0.10 8.16 -17.33
CA ASN A 127 1.04 7.92 -16.45
C ASN A 127 1.71 9.21 -16.00
N ASN A 128 1.88 10.20 -16.88
CA ASN A 128 2.46 11.49 -16.52
C ASN A 128 1.63 12.20 -15.42
N ILE A 129 0.30 12.19 -15.58
CA ILE A 129 -0.61 12.79 -14.58
C ILE A 129 -0.54 12.00 -13.25
N CYS A 130 -0.58 10.67 -13.32
CA CYS A 130 -0.56 9.83 -12.13
C CYS A 130 0.77 9.91 -11.38
N GLU A 131 1.90 9.97 -12.08
CA GLU A 131 3.22 10.13 -11.47
C GLU A 131 3.30 11.44 -10.68
N ASP A 132 2.88 12.56 -11.26
CA ASP A 132 2.86 13.86 -10.59
C ASP A 132 1.99 13.86 -9.33
N ILE A 133 0.81 13.25 -9.40
CA ILE A 133 -0.09 13.11 -8.25
C ILE A 133 0.55 12.22 -7.19
N GLN A 134 1.14 11.10 -7.58
CA GLN A 134 1.74 10.13 -6.67
C GLN A 134 2.95 10.74 -5.94
N LEU A 135 3.80 11.50 -6.63
CA LEU A 135 4.90 12.23 -6.01
C LEU A 135 4.42 13.24 -4.97
N LYS A 136 3.31 13.95 -5.25
CA LYS A 136 2.71 14.87 -4.27
C LYS A 136 2.21 14.12 -3.03
N ILE A 137 1.53 12.99 -3.19
CA ILE A 137 1.06 12.14 -2.08
C ILE A 137 2.25 11.70 -1.22
N GLU A 138 3.31 11.20 -1.84
CA GLU A 138 4.50 10.72 -1.13
C GLU A 138 5.20 11.84 -0.36
N ASN A 139 5.33 13.02 -0.97
CA ASN A 139 5.92 14.19 -0.32
C ASN A 139 5.08 14.68 0.88
N LEU A 140 3.75 14.68 0.73
CA LEU A 140 2.85 15.04 1.83
C LEU A 140 2.95 14.04 2.97
N ASN A 141 2.95 12.73 2.68
CA ASN A 141 3.09 11.70 3.70
C ASN A 141 4.41 11.83 4.47
N LYS A 142 5.53 12.10 3.80
CA LYS A 142 6.82 12.39 4.45
C LYS A 142 6.76 13.60 5.36
N ARG A 143 6.08 14.67 4.94
CA ARG A 143 5.89 15.89 5.76
C ARG A 143 5.04 15.61 6.99
N VAL A 144 3.98 14.82 6.86
CA VAL A 144 3.14 14.38 7.97
C VAL A 144 3.98 13.58 8.98
N GLU A 145 4.71 12.56 8.54
CA GLU A 145 5.57 11.73 9.41
C GLU A 145 6.62 12.60 10.13
N SER A 146 7.28 13.51 9.41
CA SER A 146 8.24 14.45 10.01
C SER A 146 7.59 15.35 11.07
N SER A 147 6.38 15.85 10.81
CA SER A 147 5.67 16.75 11.73
C SER A 147 5.22 16.02 12.99
N GLU A 148 4.78 14.77 12.86
CA GLU A 148 4.43 13.92 14.00
C GLU A 148 5.65 13.61 14.88
N ASN A 149 6.81 13.35 14.25
CA ASN A 149 8.07 13.14 14.97
C ASN A 149 8.51 14.40 15.73
N VAL A 150 8.43 15.58 15.11
CA VAL A 150 8.72 16.85 15.78
C VAL A 150 7.75 17.07 16.94
N LYS A 151 6.45 16.88 16.74
CA LYS A 151 5.43 16.99 17.79
C LYS A 151 5.75 16.08 18.98
N LYS A 152 6.04 14.80 18.72
CA LYS A 152 6.39 13.81 19.76
C LYS A 152 7.65 14.23 20.53
N HIS A 153 8.67 14.69 19.83
CA HIS A 153 9.92 15.16 20.45
C HIS A 153 9.71 16.39 21.35
N LEU A 154 8.93 17.37 20.88
CA LEU A 154 8.61 18.57 21.64
C LEU A 154 7.79 18.24 22.89
N LEU A 155 6.78 17.37 22.78
CA LEU A 155 5.99 16.90 23.93
C LEU A 155 6.89 16.21 24.95
N ASN A 156 7.77 15.31 24.53
CA ASN A 156 8.71 14.65 25.42
C ASN A 156 9.62 15.66 26.14
N LYS A 157 10.12 16.70 25.44
CA LYS A 157 10.92 17.76 26.05
C LYS A 157 10.13 18.55 27.10
N LEU A 158 8.89 18.95 26.77
CA LEU A 158 8.00 19.69 27.66
C LEU A 158 7.74 18.92 28.96
N PHE A 159 7.32 17.66 28.87
CA PHE A 159 7.00 16.84 30.05
C PHE A 159 8.23 16.40 30.85
N SER A 160 9.41 16.33 30.23
CA SER A 160 10.67 16.05 30.94
C SER A 160 11.23 17.24 31.76
N GLN A 161 10.49 18.37 31.85
CA GLN A 161 10.89 19.62 32.51
C GLN A 161 12.21 20.23 32.00
N LYS A 162 12.70 19.82 30.82
CA LYS A 162 13.88 20.41 30.17
C LYS A 162 13.59 21.76 29.49
N ILE A 163 12.34 22.21 29.53
CA ILE A 163 11.91 23.56 29.13
C ILE A 163 11.02 24.08 30.25
N ARG A 164 11.49 25.08 31.00
CA ARG A 164 10.63 25.89 31.86
C ARG A 164 9.97 26.94 30.97
N VAL A 165 8.64 26.90 30.89
CA VAL A 165 7.88 28.02 30.37
C VAL A 165 7.79 29.01 31.53
N ASN A 166 8.53 30.10 31.43
CA ASN A 166 8.33 31.28 32.27
C ASN A 166 7.27 32.16 31.62
#